data_AF-A0A7C6BWI6-F1
#
_entry.id   AF-A0A7C6BWI6-F1
#
_cell.length_a   1.000
_cell.length_b   1.000
_cell.length_c   1.000
_cell.angle_alpha   90.00
_cell.angle_beta   90.00
_cell.angle_gamma   90.00
#
_symmetry.space_group_name_H-M   'P 1'
#
loop_
_entity.id
_entity.type
_entity.pdbx_description
1 polymer ?
#
loop_
_entity_poly.entity_id
_entity_poly.type
_entity_poly.pdbx_seq_one_letter_code
_entity_poly.pdbx_strand_id
1 'polypeptide(L)'
;MNMEELINERNYILGEIRAYEDLQLALEQIKRFNMENFTETTLKVYDASANSEMEEITESVVAIKIDELTDYLLKISENINRLKNDDGSEIP
;
A
#
# COMPACT_ATOMS: atom_id res chain seq x y z
N MET A 1 11.92 -9.73 15.23
CA MET A 1 10.82 -8.94 15.76
C MET A 1 10.03 -9.81 16.72
N ASN A 2 9.58 -9.25 17.83
CA ASN A 2 8.65 -9.91 18.73
C ASN A 2 7.21 -9.84 18.17
N MET A 3 6.27 -10.53 18.83
CA MET A 3 4.88 -10.60 18.39
C MET A 3 4.19 -9.23 18.34
N GLU A 4 4.45 -8.36 19.31
CA GLU A 4 3.86 -7.02 19.38
C GLU A 4 4.36 -6.13 18.24
N GLU A 5 5.66 -6.15 17.97
CA GLU A 5 6.28 -5.46 16.83
C GLU A 5 5.68 -5.92 15.51
N LEU A 6 5.49 -7.23 15.30
CA LEU A 6 4.89 -7.76 14.07
C LEU A 6 3.42 -7.38 13.91
N ILE A 7 2.63 -7.33 14.99
CA ILE A 7 1.23 -6.91 14.94
C ILE A 7 1.14 -5.41 14.61
N ASN A 8 2.00 -4.59 15.21
CA ASN A 8 2.05 -3.16 14.93
C ASN A 8 2.46 -2.90 13.48
N GLU A 9 3.49 -3.60 12.99
CA GLU A 9 3.93 -3.51 11.60
C GLU A 9 2.83 -3.94 10.62
N ARG A 10 2.13 -5.05 10.90
CA ARG A 10 0.98 -5.50 10.11
C ARG A 10 -0.10 -4.42 10.02
N ASN A 11 -0.46 -3.80 11.15
CA ASN A 11 -1.49 -2.76 11.18
C ASN A 11 -1.06 -1.50 10.41
N TYR A 12 0.22 -1.14 10.50
CA TYR A 12 0.79 -0.04 9.72
C TYR A 12 0.69 -0.33 8.22
N ILE A 13 1.17 -1.49 7.75
CA ILE A 13 1.10 -1.89 6.34
C ILE A 13 -0.33 -1.91 5.83
N LEU A 14 -1.29 -2.44 6.61
CA LEU A 14 -2.71 -2.43 6.25
C LEU A 14 -3.26 -1.01 6.09
N GLY A 15 -2.80 -0.06 6.91
CA GLY A 15 -3.15 1.35 6.79
C GLY A 15 -2.61 1.97 5.50
N GLU A 16 -1.35 1.69 5.17
CA GLU A 16 -0.71 2.16 3.93
C GLU A 16 -1.41 1.60 2.68
N ILE A 17 -1.69 0.28 2.64
CA ILE A 17 -2.40 -0.36 1.52
C ILE A 17 -3.74 0.36 1.28
N ARG A 18 -4.52 0.58 2.34
CA ARG A 18 -5.80 1.27 2.24
C ARG A 18 -5.65 2.69 1.67
N ALA A 19 -4.63 3.43 2.09
CA ALA A 19 -4.38 4.78 1.57
C ALA A 19 -4.07 4.77 0.07
N TYR A 20 -3.28 3.78 -0.41
CA TYR A 20 -3.00 3.63 -1.83
C TYR A 20 -4.23 3.16 -2.64
N GLU A 21 -5.09 2.29 -2.08
CA GLU A 21 -6.37 1.90 -2.71
C GLU A 21 -7.30 3.12 -2.86
N ASP A 22 -7.42 3.94 -1.81
CA ASP A 22 -8.22 5.18 -1.85
C ASP A 22 -7.65 6.16 -2.90
N LEU A 23 -6.32 6.27 -3.01
CA LEU A 23 -5.66 7.08 -4.02
C LEU A 23 -5.92 6.55 -5.44
N GLN A 24 -5.86 5.23 -5.65
CA GLN A 24 -6.18 4.61 -6.95
C GLN A 24 -7.61 4.95 -7.39
N LEU A 25 -8.58 4.82 -6.49
CA LEU A 25 -9.97 5.18 -6.75
C LEU A 25 -10.13 6.66 -7.10
N ALA A 26 -9.44 7.55 -6.38
CA ALA A 26 -9.47 8.99 -6.65
C ALA A 26 -8.89 9.33 -8.04
N LEU A 27 -7.76 8.72 -8.41
CA LEU A 27 -7.15 8.88 -9.73
C LEU A 27 -8.10 8.45 -10.85
N GLU A 28 -8.77 7.30 -10.69
CA GLU A 28 -9.76 6.81 -11.65
C GLU A 28 -10.95 7.77 -11.80
N GLN A 29 -11.47 8.29 -10.67
CA GLN A 29 -12.60 9.22 -10.69
C GLN A 29 -12.25 10.52 -11.42
N ILE A 30 -11.08 11.10 -11.14
CA ILE A 30 -10.62 12.34 -11.79
C ILE A 30 -10.38 12.08 -13.29
N LYS A 31 -9.77 10.95 -13.66
CA LYS A 31 -9.57 10.58 -15.06
C LYS A 31 -10.89 10.46 -15.83
N ARG A 32 -11.90 9.80 -15.24
CA ARG A 32 -13.25 9.72 -15.84
C ARG A 32 -13.86 11.11 -16.02
N PHE A 33 -13.80 11.95 -15.00
CA PHE A 33 -14.29 13.32 -15.07
C PHE A 33 -13.61 14.13 -16.19
N ASN A 34 -12.28 14.03 -16.33
CA ASN A 34 -11.55 14.72 -17.38
C ASN A 34 -11.92 14.24 -18.78
N MET A 35 -12.08 12.92 -18.96
CA MET A 35 -12.54 12.33 -20.22
C MET A 35 -13.94 12.82 -20.61
N GLU A 36 -14.84 12.95 -19.65
CA GLU A 36 -16.23 13.40 -19.88
C GLU A 36 -16.33 14.89 -20.21
N ASN A 37 -15.44 15.74 -19.69
CA ASN A 37 -15.62 17.19 -19.72
C ASN A 37 -14.59 17.97 -20.57
N PHE A 38 -13.39 17.44 -20.77
CA PHE A 38 -12.27 18.24 -21.31
C PHE A 38 -11.51 17.59 -22.47
N THR A 39 -11.99 16.45 -23.00
CA THR A 39 -11.28 15.61 -24.02
C THR A 39 -9.88 15.14 -23.62
N GLU A 40 -9.43 15.46 -22.40
CA GLU A 40 -8.13 15.10 -21.86
C GLU A 40 -8.21 13.75 -21.15
N THR A 41 -7.42 12.79 -21.63
CA THR A 41 -7.42 11.40 -21.14
C THR A 41 -6.29 11.13 -20.15
N THR A 42 -5.38 12.09 -19.96
CA THR A 42 -4.17 11.93 -19.15
C THR A 42 -4.31 12.75 -17.89
N LEU A 43 -4.14 12.10 -16.73
CA LEU A 43 -4.08 12.76 -15.44
C LEU A 43 -2.64 12.74 -14.94
N LYS A 44 -2.07 13.92 -14.68
CA LYS A 44 -0.75 14.06 -14.06
C LYS A 44 -0.93 14.54 -12.63
N VAL A 45 -0.64 13.67 -11.67
CA VAL A 45 -0.62 13.99 -10.24
C VAL A 45 0.81 13.96 -9.77
N TYR A 46 1.20 14.87 -8.89
CA TYR A 46 2.56 14.95 -8.37
C TYR A 46 2.53 14.89 -6.85
N ASP A 47 3.51 14.21 -6.26
CA ASP A 47 3.76 14.32 -4.83
C ASP A 47 4.34 15.72 -4.52
N ALA A 48 3.64 16.47 -3.68
CA ALA A 48 4.06 17.79 -3.22
C ALA A 48 4.81 17.73 -1.87
N SER A 49 5.01 16.54 -1.30
CA SER A 49 5.67 16.36 -0.01
C SER A 49 7.19 16.57 -0.09
N ALA A 50 7.81 16.28 -1.23
CA ALA A 50 9.25 16.42 -1.47
C ALA A 50 9.56 17.64 -2.35
N ASN A 51 10.16 18.67 -1.74
CA ASN A 51 10.36 19.99 -2.36
C ASN A 51 11.50 20.06 -3.41
N SER A 52 12.15 18.95 -3.77
CA SER A 52 13.29 18.96 -4.71
C SER A 52 13.03 18.24 -6.03
N GLU A 53 12.13 17.24 -6.08
CA GLU A 53 11.76 16.52 -7.30
C GLU A 53 10.28 16.15 -7.16
N MET A 54 9.40 16.84 -7.90
CA MET A 54 7.98 16.48 -7.98
C MET A 54 7.86 15.12 -8.68
N GLU A 55 7.74 14.04 -7.91
CA GLU A 55 7.54 12.70 -8.45
C GLU A 55 6.10 12.58 -8.97
N GLU A 56 5.95 12.16 -10.23
CA GLU A 56 4.64 11.94 -10.82
C GLU A 56 4.01 10.65 -10.25
N ILE A 57 2.89 10.79 -9.56
CA ILE A 57 2.07 9.69 -9.10
C ILE A 57 1.17 9.25 -10.25
N THR A 58 1.55 8.14 -10.88
CA THR A 58 0.75 7.49 -11.92
C THR A 58 -0.03 6.30 -11.35
N GLU A 59 -1.08 5.85 -12.05
CA GLU A 59 -1.81 4.62 -11.72
C GLU A 59 -0.85 3.41 -11.59
N SER A 60 0.18 3.34 -12.44
CA SER A 60 1.19 2.28 -12.40
C SER A 60 2.06 2.34 -11.14
N VAL A 61 2.45 3.54 -10.70
CA VAL A 61 3.23 3.71 -9.46
C VAL A 61 2.40 3.27 -8.25
N VAL A 62 1.12 3.65 -8.20
CA VAL A 62 0.19 3.22 -7.14
C VAL A 62 0.02 1.70 -7.12
N ALA A 63 -0.19 1.08 -8.28
CA ALA A 63 -0.32 -0.37 -8.39
C ALA A 63 0.94 -1.11 -7.90
N ILE A 64 2.14 -0.65 -8.31
CA ILE A 64 3.42 -1.21 -7.84
C ILE A 64 3.53 -1.09 -6.32
N LYS A 65 3.13 0.04 -5.72
CA LYS A 65 3.18 0.23 -4.27
C LYS A 65 2.23 -0.71 -3.52
N ILE A 66 1.03 -0.93 -4.04
CA ILE A 66 0.08 -1.90 -3.46
C ILE A 66 0.67 -3.31 -3.49
N ASP A 67 1.27 -3.72 -4.61
CA ASP A 67 1.91 -5.03 -4.76
C ASP A 67 3.07 -5.20 -3.77
N GLU A 68 3.98 -4.22 -3.68
CA GLU A 68 5.11 -4.23 -2.75
C GLU A 68 4.66 -4.35 -1.29
N LEU A 69 3.64 -3.60 -0.89
CA LEU A 69 3.08 -3.63 0.47
C LEU A 69 2.37 -4.95 0.75
N THR A 70 1.68 -5.52 -0.24
CA THR A 70 1.00 -6.82 -0.12
C THR A 70 2.02 -7.95 0.06
N ASP A 71 3.10 -7.97 -0.72
CA ASP A 71 4.19 -8.91 -0.56
C ASP A 71 4.86 -8.79 0.81
N TYR A 72 5.02 -7.56 1.30
CA TYR A 72 5.57 -7.33 2.63
C TYR A 72 4.61 -7.82 3.73
N LEU A 73 3.30 -7.58 3.59
CA LEU A 73 2.28 -8.07 4.50
C LEU A 73 2.27 -9.60 4.59
N LEU A 74 2.47 -10.30 3.46
CA LEU A 74 2.61 -11.76 3.43
C LEU A 74 3.79 -12.22 4.29
N LYS A 75 4.97 -11.61 4.14
CA LYS A 75 6.16 -11.93 4.94
C LYS A 75 5.94 -11.70 6.44
N ILE A 76 5.27 -10.59 6.81
CA ILE A 76 4.91 -10.32 8.21
C ILE A 76 3.95 -11.39 8.74
N SER A 77 2.96 -11.78 7.94
CA SER A 77 1.99 -12.80 8.32
C SER A 77 2.62 -14.18 8.51
N GLU A 78 3.58 -14.55 7.66
CA GLU A 78 4.38 -15.77 7.82
C GLU A 78 5.19 -15.74 9.12
N ASN A 79 5.84 -14.62 9.44
CA ASN A 79 6.61 -14.49 10.67
C ASN A 79 5.72 -14.59 11.92
N ILE A 80 4.54 -13.99 11.90
CA ILE A 80 3.54 -14.14 12.98
C ILE A 80 3.15 -15.62 13.14
N ASN A 81 2.87 -16.31 12.04
CA ASN A 81 2.48 -17.72 12.07
C ASN A 81 3.60 -18.63 12.59
N ARG A 82 4.86 -18.35 12.22
CA ARG A 82 6.02 -19.08 12.77
C ARG A 82 6.09 -18.94 14.29
N LEU A 83 6.06 -17.72 14.81
CA LEU A 83 6.11 -17.48 16.26
C LEU A 83 4.95 -18.16 17.01
N LYS A 84 3.73 -18.10 16.46
CA LYS A 84 2.57 -18.78 17.07
C LYS A 84 2.73 -20.31 17.13
N ASN A 85 3.35 -20.91 16.11
CA ASN A 85 3.54 -22.35 16.03
C ASN A 85 4.74 -22.81 16.87
N ASP A 86 5.79 -21.99 16.97
CA ASP A 86 6.95 -22.26 17.81
C ASP A 86 6.57 -22.19 19.30
N ASP A 87 5.75 -21.21 19.71
CA ASP A 87 5.19 -21.11 21.08
C ASP A 87 4.21 -22.25 21.44
N GLY A 88 3.69 -22.98 20.44
CA GLY A 88 2.77 -24.12 20.63
C GLY A 88 3.45 -25.49 20.68
N SER A 89 4.79 -25.54 20.52
CA SER A 89 5.55 -26.80 20.40
C SER A 89 6.09 -27.36 21.72
N GLU A 90 5.79 -26.73 22.86
CA GLU A 90 5.91 -27.36 24.18
C GLU A 90 4.60 -28.06 24.57
N ILE A 91 4.45 -29.32 24.18
CA ILE A 91 3.54 -30.27 24.85
C ILE A 91 4.38 -31.50 25.25
N PRO A 92 4.40 -31.91 26.53
CA PRO A 92 5.09 -33.12 27.01
C PRO A 92 4.62 -34.42 26.35
#